data_AF-A0A7Y3P879-F1
#
_entry.id   AF-A0A7Y3P879-F1
#
_cell.length_a   1.000
_cell.length_b   1.000
_cell.length_c   1.000
_cell.angle_alpha   90.00
_cell.angle_beta   90.00
_cell.angle_gamma   90.00
#
_symmetry.space_group_name_H-M   'P 1'
#
loop_
_entity.id
_entity.type
_entity.pdbx_description
1 polymer ?
#
loop_
_entity_poly.entity_id
_entity_poly.type
_entity_poly.pdbx_seq_one_letter_code
_entity_poly.pdbx_strand_id
1 'polypeptide(L)'
;MSVRPMPVASHLIEVRLRPEFADAEGAAALQLLQAQGLTSIKEARVSRLYRIQGPITANQVQQAAKDLLCDPVTQEHRVVAPVPAPLNGMNFWRVEVWLKPTVTDPVGETVRTAIADMGLPRPDSARCAFVYRLAGRAGKPALEKAVTRCLANPLIHDAVVSEAHP
;
A
#
# COMPACT_ATOMS: atom_id res chain seq x y z
N MET A 1 6.20 -36.72 15.59
CA MET A 1 6.73 -35.35 15.83
C MET A 1 5.83 -34.38 15.10
N SER A 2 5.02 -33.60 15.82
CA SER A 2 4.11 -32.63 15.21
C SER A 2 4.85 -31.31 15.08
N VAL A 3 5.36 -31.01 13.87
CA VAL A 3 5.92 -29.70 13.56
C VAL A 3 4.73 -28.75 13.52
N ARG A 4 4.48 -28.01 14.61
CA ARG A 4 3.59 -26.85 14.56
C ARG A 4 4.17 -25.91 13.49
N PRO A 5 3.43 -25.54 12.44
CA PRO A 5 3.89 -24.49 11.53
C PRO A 5 4.09 -23.23 12.38
N MET A 6 5.33 -22.73 12.41
CA MET A 6 5.60 -21.42 12.99
C MET A 6 4.69 -20.40 12.27
N PRO A 7 4.07 -19.46 12.99
CA PRO A 7 3.29 -18.42 12.34
C PRO A 7 4.20 -17.71 11.34
N VAL A 8 3.88 -17.80 10.05
CA VAL A 8 4.59 -17.07 9.00
C VAL A 8 4.42 -15.60 9.32
N ALA A 9 5.51 -14.94 9.70
CA ALA A 9 5.47 -13.54 10.07
C ALA A 9 5.10 -12.73 8.81
N SER A 10 4.00 -11.99 8.89
CA SER A 10 3.53 -11.10 7.84
C SER A 10 3.82 -9.67 8.23
N HIS A 11 4.64 -9.00 7.42
CA HIS A 11 5.05 -7.62 7.64
C HIS A 11 4.53 -6.73 6.53
N LEU A 12 4.04 -5.55 6.89
CA LEU A 12 3.58 -4.54 5.96
C LEU A 12 4.54 -3.35 5.99
N ILE A 13 5.05 -2.96 4.83
CA ILE A 13 5.92 -1.80 4.67
C ILE A 13 5.20 -0.83 3.73
N GLU A 14 4.87 0.34 4.23
CA GLU A 14 4.37 1.43 3.40
C GLU A 14 5.53 2.35 3.03
N VAL A 15 5.75 2.56 1.74
CA VAL A 15 6.71 3.53 1.20
C VAL A 15 5.92 4.68 0.60
N ARG A 16 6.15 5.89 1.12
CA ARG A 16 5.45 7.10 0.68
C ARG A 16 6.46 8.15 0.22
N LEU A 17 6.04 8.96 -0.73
CA LEU A 17 6.78 10.15 -1.09
C LEU A 17 6.75 11.14 0.09
N ARG A 18 7.88 11.79 0.37
CA ARG A 18 7.93 12.82 1.42
C ARG A 18 7.03 13.99 1.04
N PRO A 19 6.42 14.68 2.02
CA PRO A 19 5.42 15.71 1.75
C PRO A 19 5.94 16.90 0.95
N GLU A 20 7.26 17.14 1.00
CA GLU A 20 7.96 18.20 0.28
C GLU A 20 8.03 18.00 -1.24
N PHE A 21 7.84 16.77 -1.73
CA PHE A 21 7.85 16.49 -3.17
C PHE A 21 6.43 16.46 -3.75
N ALA A 22 6.34 16.90 -5.01
CA ALA A 22 5.11 16.83 -5.78
C ALA A 22 4.81 15.38 -6.16
N ASP A 23 3.58 14.94 -5.86
CA ASP A 23 3.11 13.59 -6.17
C ASP A 23 2.28 13.61 -7.45
N ALA A 24 2.93 13.31 -8.58
CA ALA A 24 2.27 13.29 -9.88
C ALA A 24 1.23 12.16 -9.98
N GLU A 25 1.50 10.99 -9.38
CA GLU A 25 0.55 9.87 -9.34
C GLU A 25 -0.69 10.24 -8.52
N GLY A 26 -0.48 10.90 -7.37
CA GLY A 26 -1.54 11.48 -6.54
C GLY A 26 -2.37 12.52 -7.27
N ALA A 27 -1.74 13.48 -7.96
CA ALA A 27 -2.45 14.50 -8.73
C ALA A 27 -3.29 13.89 -9.88
N ALA A 28 -2.77 12.89 -10.58
CA ALA A 28 -3.52 12.19 -11.62
C ALA A 28 -4.72 11.42 -11.03
N ALA A 29 -4.53 10.73 -9.90
CA ALA A 29 -5.61 10.05 -9.20
C ALA A 29 -6.70 11.02 -8.72
N LEU A 30 -6.31 12.20 -8.23
CA LEU A 30 -7.24 13.26 -7.84
C LEU A 30 -8.11 13.69 -9.03
N GLN A 31 -7.51 13.95 -10.19
CA GLN A 31 -8.25 14.35 -11.39
C GLN A 31 -9.26 13.28 -11.82
N LEU A 32 -8.87 12.00 -11.78
CA LEU A 32 -9.74 10.89 -12.10
C LEU A 32 -10.94 10.80 -11.13
N LEU A 33 -10.69 10.95 -9.82
CA LEU A 33 -11.76 10.93 -8.81
C LEU A 33 -12.72 12.11 -8.96
N GLN A 34 -12.19 13.31 -9.23
CA GLN A 34 -13.02 14.50 -9.47
C GLN A 34 -13.86 14.36 -10.75
N ALA A 35 -13.32 13.74 -11.80
CA ALA A 35 -14.08 13.42 -13.01
C ALA A 35 -15.22 12.41 -12.77
N GLN A 36 -15.16 11.61 -11.71
CA GLN A 36 -16.25 10.74 -11.27
C GLN A 36 -17.28 11.45 -10.35
N GLY A 37 -17.12 12.77 -10.12
CA GLY A 37 -18.03 13.59 -9.31
C GLY A 37 -17.59 13.80 -7.86
N LEU A 38 -16.42 13.31 -7.45
CA LEU A 38 -15.89 13.52 -6.09
C LEU A 38 -15.11 14.84 -5.94
N THR A 39 -15.76 15.96 -6.28
CA THR A 39 -15.17 17.31 -6.28
C THR A 39 -14.80 17.85 -4.89
N SER A 40 -15.32 17.19 -3.85
CA SER A 40 -15.02 17.47 -2.44
C SER A 40 -13.66 16.91 -2.00
N ILE A 41 -13.05 15.99 -2.76
CA ILE A 41 -11.66 15.56 -2.55
C ILE A 41 -10.73 16.65 -3.09
N LYS A 42 -9.84 17.15 -2.23
CA LYS A 42 -8.92 18.26 -2.51
C LYS A 42 -7.48 17.82 -2.68
N GLU A 43 -7.10 16.71 -2.05
CA GLU A 43 -5.76 16.17 -2.16
C GLU A 43 -5.84 14.65 -2.31
N ALA A 44 -4.94 14.10 -3.12
CA ALA A 44 -4.68 12.68 -3.19
C ALA A 44 -3.16 12.46 -3.20
N ARG A 45 -2.70 11.50 -2.39
CA ARG A 45 -1.30 11.07 -2.32
C ARG A 45 -1.25 9.56 -2.52
N VAL A 46 -0.26 9.08 -3.26
CA VAL A 46 -0.03 7.67 -3.54
C VAL A 46 1.19 7.18 -2.76
N SER A 47 1.03 6.03 -2.13
CA SER A 47 2.10 5.25 -1.53
C SER A 47 2.06 3.82 -2.05
N ARG A 48 3.21 3.13 -1.95
CA ARG A 48 3.33 1.70 -2.23
C ARG A 48 3.28 0.94 -0.92
N LEU A 49 2.52 -0.14 -0.88
CA LEU A 49 2.41 -1.01 0.29
C LEU A 49 2.90 -2.40 -0.07
N TYR A 50 3.95 -2.85 0.61
CA TYR A 50 4.56 -4.14 0.42
C TYR A 50 4.17 -5.06 1.57
N ARG A 51 3.52 -6.18 1.25
CA ARG A 51 3.28 -7.28 2.18
C ARG A 51 4.32 -8.36 1.95
N ILE A 52 5.19 -8.54 2.94
CA ILE A 52 6.26 -9.54 2.94
C ILE A 52 5.89 -10.62 3.95
N GLN A 53 5.87 -11.87 3.49
CA GLN A 53 5.56 -13.03 4.33
C GLN A 53 6.69 -14.04 4.20
N GLY A 54 7.17 -14.56 5.32
CA GLY A 54 8.16 -15.63 5.32
C GLY A 54 8.99 -15.69 6.60
N PRO A 55 10.09 -16.45 6.59
CA PRO A 55 11.02 -16.57 7.71
C PRO A 55 11.94 -15.33 7.82
N ILE A 56 11.34 -14.13 7.82
CA ILE A 56 12.01 -12.85 7.91
C ILE A 56 11.61 -12.12 9.19
N THR A 57 12.60 -11.62 9.92
CA THR A 57 12.39 -10.89 11.17
C THR A 57 12.03 -9.43 10.91
N ALA A 58 11.39 -8.76 11.89
CA ALA A 58 11.04 -7.34 11.77
C ALA A 58 12.26 -6.45 11.48
N ASN A 59 13.43 -6.75 12.07
CA ASN A 59 14.67 -5.99 11.82
C ASN A 59 15.15 -6.15 10.37
N GLN A 60 15.07 -7.35 9.81
CA GLN A 60 15.46 -7.61 8.41
C GLN A 60 14.48 -6.96 7.43
N VAL A 61 13.18 -6.93 7.77
CA VAL A 61 12.17 -6.19 7.02
C VAL A 61 12.45 -4.69 7.05
N GLN A 62 12.84 -4.13 8.20
CA GLN A 62 13.25 -2.72 8.28
C GLN A 62 14.49 -2.43 7.44
N GLN A 63 15.47 -3.34 7.43
CA GLN A 63 16.64 -3.22 6.58
C GLN A 63 16.27 -3.23 5.09
N ALA A 64 15.46 -4.20 4.65
CA ALA A 64 14.95 -4.24 3.28
C ALA A 64 14.12 -2.99 2.92
N ALA A 65 13.31 -2.48 3.85
CA ALA A 65 12.56 -1.25 3.65
C ALA A 65 13.48 -0.06 3.36
N LYS A 66 14.56 0.07 4.14
CA LYS A 66 15.50 1.19 4.06
C LYS A 66 16.43 1.10 2.86
N ASP A 67 17.00 -0.08 2.61
CA ASP A 67 18.12 -0.24 1.68
C ASP A 67 17.66 -0.65 0.26
N LEU A 68 16.44 -1.19 0.13
CA LEU A 68 15.91 -1.66 -1.15
C LEU A 68 14.64 -0.92 -1.59
N LEU A 69 13.66 -0.78 -0.70
CA LEU A 69 12.31 -0.32 -1.09
C LEU A 69 12.13 1.20 -1.07
N CYS A 70 12.96 1.91 -0.30
CA CYS A 70 12.83 3.34 -0.07
C CYS A 70 13.98 4.09 -0.71
N ASP A 71 13.67 5.05 -1.59
CA ASP A 71 14.65 6.06 -1.96
C ASP A 71 14.86 7.02 -0.77
N PRO A 72 16.07 7.12 -0.18
CA PRO A 72 16.28 7.88 1.05
C PRO A 72 16.18 9.39 0.86
N VAL A 73 16.22 9.89 -0.38
CA VAL A 73 16.18 11.32 -0.69
C VAL A 73 14.72 11.79 -0.82
N THR A 74 13.92 11.05 -1.58
CA THR A 74 12.58 11.47 -1.99
C THR A 74 11.46 10.78 -1.22
N GLN A 75 11.73 9.63 -0.64
CA GLN A 75 10.73 8.78 0.01
C GLN A 75 11.04 8.60 1.50
N GLU A 76 10.04 8.09 2.20
CA GLU A 76 10.14 7.60 3.55
C GLU A 76 9.35 6.29 3.65
N HIS A 77 9.81 5.37 4.51
CA HIS A 77 9.14 4.10 4.73
C HIS A 77 8.62 4.00 6.16
N ARG A 78 7.52 3.28 6.33
CA ARG A 78 6.92 2.97 7.63
C ARG A 78 6.57 1.49 7.66
N VAL A 79 7.03 0.78 8.69
CA VAL A 79 6.50 -0.55 8.98
C VAL A 79 5.14 -0.39 9.64
N VAL A 80 4.11 -0.87 8.96
CA VAL A 80 2.71 -0.76 9.40
C VAL A 80 2.41 -1.93 10.32
N ALA A 81 2.08 -1.62 11.58
CA ALA A 81 1.50 -2.61 12.47
C ALA A 81 0.08 -2.95 11.99
N PRO A 82 -0.38 -4.21 12.06
CA PRO A 82 -1.68 -4.66 11.54
C PRO A 82 -2.90 -4.12 12.31
N VAL A 83 -2.73 -3.11 13.15
CA VAL A 83 -3.84 -2.51 13.90
C VAL A 83 -4.36 -1.30 13.14
N PRO A 84 -5.56 -1.36 12.53
CA PRO A 84 -6.26 -0.16 12.14
C PRO A 84 -6.67 0.54 13.44
N ALA A 85 -6.06 1.69 13.73
CA ALA A 85 -6.66 2.57 14.72
C ALA A 85 -8.03 3.01 14.18
N PRO A 86 -9.14 2.81 14.90
CA PRO A 86 -10.44 3.32 14.48
C PRO A 86 -10.37 4.85 14.51
N LEU A 87 -10.73 5.50 13.40
CA LEU A 87 -10.56 6.94 13.26
C LEU A 87 -11.79 7.62 12.65
N ASN A 88 -12.33 8.56 13.42
CA ASN A 88 -13.53 9.36 13.17
C ASN A 88 -13.27 10.51 12.18
N GLY A 89 -12.92 10.19 10.93
CA GLY A 89 -12.55 11.21 9.95
C GLY A 89 -13.35 11.09 8.65
N MET A 90 -14.57 11.67 8.58
CA MET A 90 -15.34 11.78 7.32
C MET A 90 -14.63 12.55 6.19
N ASN A 91 -13.44 13.07 6.46
CA ASN A 91 -12.65 13.92 5.58
C ASN A 91 -11.34 13.27 5.12
N PHE A 92 -10.97 12.08 5.60
CA PHE A 92 -9.73 11.42 5.21
C PHE A 92 -9.99 9.95 4.90
N TRP A 93 -9.60 9.54 3.70
CA TRP A 93 -9.83 8.20 3.19
C TRP A 93 -8.51 7.53 2.84
N ARG A 94 -8.42 6.25 3.13
CA ARG A 94 -7.35 5.37 2.68
C ARG A 94 -7.96 4.29 1.80
N VAL A 95 -7.52 4.27 0.54
CA VAL A 95 -7.92 3.26 -0.44
C VAL A 95 -6.71 2.39 -0.74
N GLU A 96 -6.77 1.12 -0.39
CA GLU A 96 -5.75 0.14 -0.73
C GLU A 96 -6.17 -0.65 -1.96
N VAL A 97 -5.30 -0.74 -2.96
CA VAL A 97 -5.54 -1.45 -4.21
C VAL A 97 -4.50 -2.55 -4.34
N TRP A 98 -4.94 -3.78 -4.10
CA TRP A 98 -4.13 -4.99 -4.14
C TRP A 98 -4.34 -5.74 -5.45
N LEU A 99 -3.28 -6.32 -6.02
CA LEU A 99 -3.44 -7.34 -7.05
C LEU A 99 -4.09 -8.58 -6.44
N LYS A 100 -5.08 -9.14 -7.13
CA LYS A 100 -5.78 -10.37 -6.71
C LYS A 100 -4.79 -11.52 -6.54
N PRO A 101 -5.04 -12.47 -5.62
CA PRO A 101 -4.17 -13.63 -5.39
C PRO A 101 -3.81 -14.41 -6.65
N THR A 102 -4.76 -14.49 -7.59
CA THR A 102 -4.64 -15.19 -8.89
C THR A 102 -3.83 -14.45 -9.94
N VAL A 103 -3.48 -13.18 -9.69
CA VAL A 103 -2.71 -12.35 -10.63
C VAL A 103 -1.26 -12.33 -10.20
N THR A 104 -0.37 -12.53 -11.16
CA THR A 104 1.07 -12.42 -10.95
C THR A 104 1.44 -10.99 -10.58
N ASP A 105 2.22 -10.85 -9.52
CA ASP A 105 2.75 -9.58 -9.07
C ASP A 105 4.25 -9.51 -9.38
N PRO A 106 4.65 -8.93 -10.53
CA PRO A 106 6.06 -8.88 -10.93
C PRO A 106 6.90 -8.02 -9.98
N VAL A 107 6.30 -6.98 -9.40
CA VAL A 107 6.97 -6.11 -8.42
C VAL A 107 7.23 -6.91 -7.14
N GLY A 108 6.24 -7.65 -6.65
CA GLY A 108 6.39 -8.57 -5.54
C GLY A 108 7.51 -9.59 -5.74
N GLU A 109 7.58 -10.24 -6.91
CA GLU A 109 8.64 -11.22 -7.18
C GLU A 109 10.03 -10.59 -7.29
N THR A 110 10.11 -9.37 -7.85
CA THR A 110 11.36 -8.59 -7.90
C THR A 110 11.83 -8.25 -6.49
N VAL A 111 10.93 -7.79 -5.62
CA VAL A 111 11.24 -7.50 -4.20
C VAL A 111 11.71 -8.75 -3.48
N ARG A 112 11.02 -9.89 -3.67
CA ARG A 112 11.41 -11.16 -3.06
C ARG A 112 12.82 -11.59 -3.46
N THR A 113 13.16 -11.42 -4.73
CA THR A 113 14.48 -11.77 -5.27
C THR A 113 15.55 -10.80 -4.73
N ALA A 114 15.28 -9.50 -4.78
CA ALA A 114 16.22 -8.50 -4.30
C ALA A 114 16.50 -8.59 -2.78
N ILE A 115 15.51 -8.98 -1.96
CA ILE A 115 15.73 -9.27 -0.54
C ILE A 115 16.72 -10.42 -0.35
N ALA A 116 16.62 -11.48 -1.17
CA ALA A 116 17.56 -12.58 -1.12
C ALA A 116 18.97 -12.17 -1.58
N ASP A 117 19.06 -11.31 -2.61
CA ASP A 117 20.33 -10.78 -3.13
C ASP A 117 21.06 -9.89 -2.12
N MET A 118 20.32 -9.27 -1.19
CA MET A 118 20.90 -8.55 -0.04
C MET A 118 21.51 -9.49 1.03
N GLY A 119 21.39 -10.81 0.87
CA GLY A 119 21.83 -11.80 1.86
C GLY A 119 20.84 -12.03 3.00
N LEU A 120 19.59 -11.56 2.87
CA LEU A 120 18.53 -11.80 3.84
C LEU A 120 17.77 -13.10 3.52
N PRO A 121 17.06 -13.72 4.49
CA PRO A 121 16.21 -14.86 4.23
C PRO A 121 15.17 -14.54 3.16
N ARG A 122 15.12 -15.37 2.12
CA ARG A 122 14.15 -15.19 1.03
C ARG A 122 12.73 -15.30 1.59
N PRO A 123 11.86 -14.27 1.40
CA PRO A 123 10.47 -14.37 1.78
C PRO A 123 9.75 -15.49 1.00
N ASP A 124 8.74 -16.09 1.61
CA ASP A 124 7.85 -17.04 0.95
C ASP A 124 6.98 -16.33 -0.08
N SER A 125 6.50 -15.13 0.25
CA SER A 125 5.81 -14.25 -0.69
C SER A 125 6.09 -12.79 -0.42
N ALA A 126 6.12 -11.99 -1.48
CA ALA A 126 6.07 -10.54 -1.41
C ALA A 126 5.00 -10.04 -2.38
N ARG A 127 4.19 -9.09 -1.93
CA ARG A 127 3.07 -8.52 -2.70
C ARG A 127 3.11 -7.01 -2.59
N CYS A 128 2.86 -6.31 -3.68
CA CYS A 128 2.79 -4.88 -3.79
C CYS A 128 1.33 -4.45 -3.97
N ALA A 129 0.98 -3.32 -3.36
CA ALA A 129 -0.28 -2.63 -3.51
C ALA A 129 -0.05 -1.13 -3.61
N PHE A 130 -1.04 -0.44 -4.17
CA PHE A 130 -1.11 1.01 -4.12
C PHE A 130 -2.00 1.44 -2.96
N VAL A 131 -1.61 2.49 -2.28
CA VAL A 131 -2.38 3.12 -1.21
C VAL A 131 -2.63 4.56 -1.61
N TYR A 132 -3.90 4.92 -1.81
CA TYR A 132 -4.31 6.28 -2.06
C TYR A 132 -4.82 6.88 -0.76
N ARG A 133 -4.12 7.91 -0.26
CA ARG A 133 -4.57 8.75 0.84
C ARG A 133 -5.27 9.97 0.26
N LEU A 134 -6.56 10.11 0.53
CA LEU A 134 -7.42 11.14 -0.02
C LEU A 134 -7.87 12.07 1.10
N ALA A 135 -7.72 13.38 0.89
CA ALA A 135 -8.24 14.39 1.80
C ALA A 135 -9.46 15.07 1.17
N GLY A 136 -10.60 14.95 1.83
CA GLY A 136 -11.86 15.60 1.52
C GLY A 136 -13.08 14.78 1.93
N ARG A 137 -14.25 15.42 1.93
CA ARG A 137 -15.51 14.74 2.21
C ARG A 137 -15.90 13.84 1.06
N ALA A 138 -16.21 12.59 1.35
CA ALA A 138 -16.89 11.69 0.43
C ALA A 138 -17.81 10.75 1.22
N GLY A 139 -18.80 10.19 0.55
CA GLY A 139 -19.53 9.03 1.09
C GLY A 139 -18.77 7.76 0.71
N LYS A 140 -18.58 6.83 1.66
CA LYS A 140 -17.93 5.54 1.41
C LYS A 140 -18.46 4.82 0.15
N PRO A 141 -19.78 4.68 -0.08
CA PRO A 141 -20.30 4.00 -1.28
C PRO A 141 -19.98 4.71 -2.59
N ALA A 142 -19.97 6.05 -2.58
CA ALA A 142 -19.61 6.84 -3.74
C ALA A 142 -18.12 6.72 -4.06
N LEU A 143 -17.28 6.71 -3.01
CA LEU A 143 -15.84 6.54 -3.15
C LEU A 143 -15.48 5.14 -3.66
N GLU A 144 -16.05 4.08 -3.10
CA GLU A 144 -15.85 2.69 -3.57
C GLU A 144 -16.21 2.54 -5.05
N LYS A 145 -17.33 3.15 -5.48
CA LYS A 145 -17.75 3.15 -6.88
C LYS A 145 -16.77 3.91 -7.78
N ALA A 146 -16.28 5.07 -7.34
CA ALA A 146 -15.31 5.84 -8.11
C ALA A 146 -13.98 5.09 -8.23
N VAL A 147 -13.45 4.55 -7.13
CA VAL A 147 -12.23 3.75 -7.09
C VAL A 147 -12.30 2.58 -8.07
N THR A 148 -13.38 1.81 -8.04
CA THR A 148 -13.56 0.64 -8.92
C THR A 148 -13.70 1.02 -10.40
N ARG A 149 -13.99 2.29 -10.72
CA ARG A 149 -14.12 2.78 -12.09
C ARG A 149 -12.84 3.39 -12.64
N CYS A 150 -12.02 4.02 -11.80
CA CYS A 150 -10.88 4.80 -12.28
C CYS A 150 -9.52 4.44 -11.66
N LEU A 151 -9.46 3.88 -10.44
CA LEU A 151 -8.21 3.57 -9.75
C LEU A 151 -7.91 2.07 -9.67
N ALA A 152 -8.94 1.23 -9.74
CA ALA A 152 -8.82 -0.21 -9.66
C ALA A 152 -9.59 -0.88 -10.79
N ASN A 153 -9.01 -1.92 -11.38
CA ASN A 153 -9.73 -2.78 -12.31
C ASN A 153 -10.26 -3.99 -11.52
N PRO A 154 -11.58 -4.16 -11.33
CA PRO A 154 -12.16 -5.22 -10.51
C PRO A 154 -11.87 -6.63 -11.02
N LEU A 155 -11.40 -6.80 -12.26
CA LEU A 155 -10.99 -8.11 -12.78
C LEU A 155 -9.70 -8.59 -12.14
N ILE A 156 -8.76 -7.67 -11.87
CA ILE A 156 -7.39 -7.99 -11.43
C ILE A 156 -7.02 -7.40 -10.08
N HIS A 157 -7.77 -6.42 -9.58
CA HIS A 157 -7.52 -5.73 -8.32
C HIS A 157 -8.63 -6.00 -7.31
N ASP A 158 -8.24 -6.12 -6.04
CA ASP A 158 -9.12 -5.98 -4.88
C ASP A 158 -8.87 -4.61 -4.24
N ALA A 159 -9.92 -3.80 -4.12
CA ALA A 159 -9.84 -2.48 -3.52
C ALA A 159 -10.51 -2.47 -2.14
N VAL A 160 -9.83 -1.93 -1.14
CA VAL A 160 -10.33 -1.77 0.23
C VAL A 160 -10.39 -0.30 0.55
N VAL A 161 -11.58 0.21 0.87
CA VAL A 161 -11.79 1.60 1.28
C VAL A 161 -12.00 1.68 2.79
N SER A 162 -11.17 2.48 3.44
CA SER A 162 -11.16 2.69 4.89
C SER A 162 -11.04 4.18 5.21
N GLU A 163 -11.50 4.58 6.40
CA GLU A 163 -11.26 5.93 6.93
C GLU A 163 -9.83 6.02 7.47
N ALA A 164 -9.22 7.19 7.39
CA ALA A 164 -7.82 7.41 7.76
C ALA A 164 -7.64 8.63 8.69
N HIS A 165 -6.45 8.74 9.29
CA HIS A 165 -6.01 9.98 9.94
C HIS A 165 -5.37 10.91 8.89
N PRO A 166 -5.41 12.25 9.12
CA PRO A 166 -4.54 13.19 8.42
C PRO A 166 -3.05 12.79 8.48
#